data_AF-S6GUU1-F1
#
_entry.id   AF-S6GUU1-F1
#
_cell.length_a   1.000
_cell.length_b   1.000
_cell.length_c   1.000
_cell.angle_alpha   90.00
_cell.angle_beta   90.00
_cell.angle_gamma   90.00
#
_symmetry.space_group_name_H-M   'P 1'
#
loop_
_entity.id
_entity.type
_entity.pdbx_description
1 polymer ?
#
loop_
_entity_poly.entity_id
_entity_poly.type
_entity_poly.pdbx_seq_one_letter_code
_entity_poly.pdbx_strand_id
1 'polypeptide(L)'
;MDITWFHIQYLAITTPLFAPSLWAKFAPGGENFSGKKQFVVFLYNVAIVIGHMIFADTGHLQFVGEMRSPVVVTVTGYMVLAYVYAIPRPIRYTVEEKRAMLNRGEPDIEIYSRRENFFYYLRIGIFVPLFCVPVTGVILLGPLQFITLEPHAVRAIGLILYAIVVLAVIIGMLYEGKKYGRFF
;
A
#
# COMPACT_ATOMS: atom_id res chain seq x y z
N MET A 1 16.86 -22.00 19.00
CA MET A 1 15.95 -20.93 19.49
C MET A 1 14.53 -21.46 19.37
N ASP A 2 13.66 -21.26 20.37
CA ASP A 2 12.26 -21.68 20.24
C ASP A 2 11.59 -20.94 19.07
N ILE A 3 10.74 -21.63 18.31
CA ILE A 3 10.04 -21.10 17.15
C ILE A 3 9.15 -19.91 17.56
N THR A 4 8.52 -19.99 18.73
CA THR A 4 7.72 -18.89 19.31
C THR A 4 8.58 -17.66 19.55
N TRP A 5 9.77 -17.86 20.14
CA TRP A 5 10.71 -16.79 20.43
C TRP A 5 11.24 -16.12 19.16
N PHE A 6 11.46 -16.91 18.10
CA PHE A 6 11.79 -16.40 16.77
C PHE A 6 10.71 -15.50 16.20
N HIS A 7 9.44 -15.92 16.23
CA HIS A 7 8.35 -15.08 15.72
C HIS A 7 8.20 -13.79 16.52
N ILE A 8 8.35 -13.84 17.85
CA ILE A 8 8.33 -12.65 18.71
C ILE A 8 9.44 -11.69 18.31
N GLN A 9 10.68 -12.16 18.18
CA GLN A 9 11.81 -11.33 17.78
C GLN A 9 11.61 -10.75 16.38
N TYR A 10 11.14 -11.57 15.43
CA TYR A 10 10.86 -11.12 14.07
C TYR A 10 9.84 -9.97 14.05
N LEU A 11 8.70 -10.13 14.74
CA LEU A 11 7.68 -9.07 14.85
C LEU A 11 8.22 -7.83 15.58
N ALA A 12 9.01 -8.04 16.65
CA ALA A 12 9.61 -6.97 17.44
C ALA A 12 10.68 -6.18 16.68
N ILE A 13 11.36 -6.76 15.70
CA ILE A 13 12.30 -6.05 14.82
C ILE A 13 11.56 -5.38 13.65
N THR A 14 10.60 -6.08 13.06
CA THR A 14 9.83 -5.62 11.91
C THR A 14 9.01 -4.37 12.23
N THR A 15 8.40 -4.30 13.41
CA THR A 15 7.54 -3.17 13.81
C THR A 15 8.33 -1.85 13.92
N PRO A 16 9.47 -1.78 14.63
CA PRO A 16 10.33 -0.58 14.64
C PRO A 16 10.87 -0.20 13.27
N LEU A 17 11.19 -1.16 12.39
CA LEU A 17 11.62 -0.85 11.03
C LEU A 17 10.51 -0.19 10.19
N PHE A 18 9.24 -0.35 10.55
CA PHE A 18 8.13 0.34 9.89
C PHE A 18 7.88 1.75 10.44
N ALA A 19 8.26 2.00 11.69
CA ALA A 19 7.96 3.26 12.37
C ALA A 19 8.46 4.51 11.63
N PRO A 20 9.69 4.55 11.05
CA PRO A 20 10.15 5.71 10.27
C PRO A 20 9.28 6.01 9.06
N SER A 21 8.80 4.97 8.36
CA SER A 21 7.91 5.13 7.19
C SER A 21 6.56 5.66 7.61
N LEU A 22 5.99 5.15 8.71
CA LEU A 22 4.71 5.63 9.23
C LEU A 22 4.82 7.07 9.73
N TRP A 23 5.89 7.41 10.44
CA TRP A 23 6.18 8.78 10.85
C TRP A 23 6.32 9.71 9.63
N ALA A 24 7.03 9.25 8.59
CA ALA A 24 7.21 10.00 7.36
C ALA A 24 5.89 10.28 6.62
N LYS A 25 4.87 9.43 6.77
CA LYS A 25 3.55 9.70 6.22
C LYS A 25 2.92 10.97 6.82
N PHE A 26 3.09 11.19 8.12
CA PHE A 26 2.37 12.23 8.86
C PHE A 26 3.20 13.51 9.06
N ALA A 27 4.49 13.42 9.36
CA ALA A 27 5.31 14.59 9.67
C ALA A 27 5.79 15.36 8.41
N PRO A 28 6.47 14.72 7.44
CA PRO A 28 6.82 15.33 6.16
C PRO A 28 5.75 15.16 5.07
N GLY A 29 4.57 14.59 5.38
CA GLY A 29 3.40 14.61 4.49
C GLY A 29 2.62 15.93 4.58
N GLY A 30 1.59 16.09 3.75
CA GLY A 30 0.69 17.24 3.84
C GLY A 30 1.36 18.56 3.44
N GLU A 31 1.29 19.57 4.29
CA GLU A 31 1.83 20.91 4.04
C GLU A 31 3.37 20.94 4.01
N ASN A 32 4.01 20.01 4.72
CA ASN A 32 5.47 19.89 4.79
C ASN A 32 6.08 19.03 3.67
N PHE A 33 5.24 18.65 2.70
CA PHE A 33 5.60 17.77 1.59
C PHE A 33 6.70 18.37 0.73
N SER A 34 7.68 17.53 0.41
CA SER A 34 8.71 17.82 -0.58
C SER A 34 9.03 16.55 -1.35
N GLY A 35 9.12 16.64 -2.68
CA GLY A 35 9.48 15.51 -3.53
C GLY A 35 10.81 14.86 -3.15
N LYS A 36 11.78 15.65 -2.64
CA LYS A 36 13.06 15.11 -2.13
C LYS A 36 12.86 14.24 -0.90
N LYS A 37 12.05 14.69 0.07
CA LYS A 37 11.73 13.92 1.29
C LYS A 37 10.98 12.63 0.93
N GLN A 38 10.03 12.71 0.00
CA GLN A 38 9.31 11.53 -0.51
C GLN A 38 10.28 10.53 -1.16
N PHE A 39 11.23 10.99 -1.98
CA PHE A 39 12.19 10.13 -2.64
C PHE A 39 13.10 9.40 -1.64
N VAL A 40 13.58 10.09 -0.60
CA VAL A 40 14.38 9.48 0.48
C VAL A 40 13.59 8.38 1.20
N VAL A 41 12.33 8.67 1.57
CA VAL A 41 11.46 7.68 2.23
C VAL A 41 11.13 6.52 1.29
N PHE A 42 10.95 6.79 0.00
CA PHE A 42 10.75 5.75 -1.01
C PHE A 42 11.95 4.81 -1.10
N LEU A 43 13.18 5.33 -1.19
CA LEU A 43 14.40 4.52 -1.21
C LEU A 43 14.55 3.69 0.07
N TYR A 44 14.28 4.29 1.22
CA TYR A 44 14.26 3.57 2.50
C TYR A 44 13.25 2.41 2.47
N ASN A 45 12.00 2.68 2.08
CA ASN A 45 10.96 1.66 2.00
C ASN A 45 11.34 0.53 1.04
N VAL A 46 11.91 0.85 -0.13
CA VAL A 46 12.39 -0.15 -1.10
C VAL A 46 13.48 -1.03 -0.49
N ALA A 47 14.48 -0.44 0.17
CA ALA A 47 15.55 -1.19 0.80
C ALA A 47 15.03 -2.15 1.88
N ILE A 48 14.11 -1.69 2.74
CA ILE A 48 13.54 -2.53 3.79
C ILE A 48 12.62 -3.63 3.21
N VAL A 49 11.84 -3.32 2.18
CA VAL A 49 11.03 -4.33 1.46
C VAL A 49 11.91 -5.41 0.84
N ILE A 50 13.02 -5.03 0.20
CA ILE A 50 14.00 -6.00 -0.31
C ILE A 50 14.53 -6.87 0.83
N GLY A 51 14.85 -6.28 1.98
CA GLY A 51 15.24 -7.03 3.18
C GLY A 51 14.19 -8.06 3.62
N HIS A 52 12.91 -7.65 3.71
CA HIS A 52 11.81 -8.57 4.04
C HIS A 52 11.65 -9.71 3.02
N MET A 53 11.81 -9.41 1.72
CA MET A 53 11.69 -10.41 0.66
C MET A 53 12.84 -11.40 0.68
N ILE A 54 14.09 -10.92 0.81
CA ILE A 54 15.28 -11.79 0.96
C ILE A 54 15.12 -12.68 2.18
N PHE A 55 14.65 -12.11 3.30
CA PHE A 55 14.45 -12.87 4.52
C PHE A 55 13.33 -13.93 4.40
N ALA A 56 12.22 -13.59 3.75
CA ALA A 56 11.13 -14.54 3.52
C ALA A 56 11.51 -15.68 2.56
N ASP A 57 12.40 -15.41 1.60
CA ASP A 57 12.86 -16.40 0.62
C ASP A 57 13.92 -17.34 1.21
N THR A 58 14.96 -16.76 1.80
CA THR A 58 16.11 -17.51 2.34
C THR A 58 15.86 -18.08 3.73
N GLY A 59 14.90 -17.53 4.49
CA GLY A 59 14.69 -17.85 5.89
C GLY A 59 15.90 -17.50 6.78
N HIS A 60 16.92 -16.83 6.24
CA HIS A 60 18.24 -16.72 6.85
C HIS A 60 18.40 -15.34 7.52
N LEU A 61 18.42 -15.34 8.85
CA LEU A 61 18.95 -14.22 9.63
C LEU A 61 20.41 -14.55 9.94
N GLN A 62 21.34 -13.64 9.61
CA GLN A 62 22.80 -13.84 9.83
C GLN A 62 23.15 -14.27 11.26
N PHE A 63 22.27 -14.04 12.24
CA PHE A 63 22.49 -14.34 13.66
C PHE A 63 21.59 -15.44 14.24
N VAL A 64 20.66 -16.02 13.45
CA VAL A 64 19.59 -16.89 14.00
C VAL A 64 19.42 -18.23 13.26
N GLY A 65 19.95 -18.37 12.03
CA GLY A 65 19.87 -19.59 11.21
C GLY A 65 18.69 -19.58 10.22
N GLU A 66 18.44 -20.72 9.56
CA GLU A 66 17.33 -20.90 8.60
C GLU A 66 16.02 -21.21 9.33
N MET A 67 15.03 -20.32 9.23
CA MET A 67 13.66 -20.58 9.66
C MET A 67 12.66 -20.05 8.63
N ARG A 68 12.45 -20.83 7.57
CA ARG A 68 11.38 -20.57 6.63
C ARG A 68 10.04 -20.95 7.27
N SER A 69 9.27 -19.95 7.66
CA SER A 69 7.97 -20.13 8.31
C SER A 69 6.85 -19.48 7.49
N PRO A 70 5.68 -20.13 7.34
CA PRO A 70 4.51 -19.53 6.72
C PRO A 70 4.17 -18.14 7.30
N VAL A 71 4.25 -18.00 8.63
CA VAL A 71 4.03 -16.74 9.36
C VAL A 71 4.95 -15.62 8.85
N VAL A 72 6.23 -15.91 8.62
CA VAL A 72 7.20 -14.91 8.13
C VAL A 72 6.83 -14.44 6.74
N VAL A 73 6.49 -15.36 5.83
CA VAL A 73 6.08 -15.03 4.45
C VAL A 73 4.83 -14.15 4.44
N THR A 74 3.84 -14.49 5.28
CA THR A 74 2.59 -13.73 5.39
C THR A 74 2.82 -12.33 5.94
N VAL A 75 3.59 -12.20 7.03
CA VAL A 75 3.95 -10.90 7.60
C VAL A 75 4.76 -10.06 6.61
N THR A 76 5.71 -10.65 5.88
CA THR A 76 6.44 -9.96 4.81
C THR A 76 5.48 -9.40 3.77
N GLY A 77 4.51 -10.18 3.30
CA GLY A 77 3.47 -9.71 2.38
C GLY A 77 2.71 -8.49 2.90
N TYR A 78 2.27 -8.51 4.16
CA TYR A 78 1.61 -7.36 4.80
C TYR A 78 2.54 -6.15 4.93
N MET A 79 3.80 -6.35 5.27
CA MET A 79 4.78 -5.27 5.41
C MET A 79 5.04 -4.57 4.08
N VAL A 80 5.13 -5.30 2.96
CA VAL A 80 5.23 -4.68 1.63
C VAL A 80 4.07 -3.71 1.39
N LEU A 81 2.84 -4.13 1.68
CA LEU A 81 1.66 -3.26 1.55
C LEU A 81 1.71 -2.07 2.51
N ALA A 82 2.15 -2.29 3.76
CA ALA A 82 2.29 -1.24 4.76
C ALA A 82 3.31 -0.17 4.32
N TYR A 83 4.47 -0.57 3.80
CA TYR A 83 5.49 0.35 3.29
C TYR A 83 5.01 1.15 2.07
N VAL A 84 4.23 0.55 1.16
CA VAL A 84 3.60 1.28 0.05
C VAL A 84 2.58 2.29 0.57
N TYR A 85 1.77 1.90 1.55
CA TYR A 85 0.78 2.79 2.17
C TYR A 85 1.41 3.99 2.92
N ALA A 86 2.60 3.78 3.48
CA ALA A 86 3.34 4.76 4.26
C ALA A 86 4.10 5.80 3.42
N ILE A 87 4.11 5.70 2.09
CA ILE A 87 4.75 6.70 1.23
C ILE A 87 4.09 8.09 1.46
N PRO A 88 4.87 9.14 1.78
CA PRO A 88 4.36 10.49 2.00
C PRO A 88 3.63 11.02 0.77
N ARG A 89 2.55 11.78 1.00
CA ARG A 89 1.72 12.35 -0.07
C ARG A 89 1.58 13.86 0.13
N PRO A 90 1.48 14.64 -0.97
CA PRO A 90 1.19 16.06 -0.88
C PRO A 90 -0.18 16.28 -0.26
N ILE A 91 -0.38 17.44 0.41
CA ILE A 91 -1.71 17.85 0.85
C ILE A 91 -2.66 17.92 -0.33
N ARG A 92 -3.89 17.43 -0.13
CA ARG A 92 -4.97 17.56 -1.09
C ARG A 92 -6.11 18.26 -0.38
N TYR A 93 -6.46 19.45 -0.86
CA TYR A 93 -7.64 20.17 -0.42
C TYR A 93 -8.86 19.64 -1.17
N THR A 94 -9.94 19.39 -0.44
CA THR A 94 -11.25 19.09 -0.99
C THR A 94 -11.81 20.29 -1.75
N VAL A 95 -12.84 20.06 -2.57
CA VAL A 95 -13.54 21.15 -3.28
C VAL A 95 -14.09 22.17 -2.28
N GLU A 96 -14.66 21.69 -1.18
CA GLU A 96 -15.25 22.52 -0.13
C GLU A 96 -14.19 23.40 0.55
N GLU A 97 -13.05 22.83 0.90
CA GLU A 97 -11.92 23.58 1.48
C GLU A 97 -11.37 24.61 0.51
N LYS A 98 -11.19 24.26 -0.77
CA LYS A 98 -10.74 25.24 -1.79
C LYS A 98 -11.75 26.36 -2.00
N ARG A 99 -13.05 26.05 -2.01
CA ARG A 99 -14.11 27.06 -2.12
C ARG A 99 -14.15 28.00 -0.91
N ALA A 100 -13.86 27.48 0.28
CA ALA A 100 -13.76 28.32 1.48
C ALA A 100 -12.56 29.28 1.47
N MET A 101 -11.52 28.98 0.67
CA MET A 101 -10.34 29.84 0.49
C MET A 101 -10.52 30.92 -0.58
N LEU A 102 -11.56 30.85 -1.41
CA LEU A 102 -11.84 31.81 -2.48
C LEU A 102 -12.39 33.13 -1.93
N ASN A 103 -11.97 34.25 -2.51
CA ASN A 103 -12.57 35.53 -2.17
C ASN A 103 -13.95 35.67 -2.83
N ARG A 104 -14.79 36.53 -2.24
CA ARG A 104 -16.16 36.76 -2.70
C ARG A 104 -16.15 37.32 -4.13
N GLY A 105 -16.61 36.53 -5.10
CA GLY A 105 -16.70 36.91 -6.53
C GLY A 105 -15.64 36.28 -7.44
N GLU A 106 -14.69 35.51 -6.90
CA GLU A 106 -13.78 34.72 -7.73
C GLU A 106 -14.52 33.56 -8.39
N PRO A 107 -14.26 33.27 -9.69
CA PRO A 107 -14.89 32.16 -10.39
C PRO A 107 -14.50 30.82 -9.75
N ASP A 108 -15.41 29.85 -9.78
CA ASP A 108 -15.16 28.49 -9.26
C ASP A 108 -13.96 27.87 -10.00
N ILE A 109 -12.97 27.38 -9.25
CA ILE A 109 -11.70 26.94 -9.83
C ILE A 109 -11.89 25.54 -10.42
N GLU A 110 -11.53 25.34 -11.69
CA GLU A 110 -11.31 24.00 -12.23
C GLU A 110 -10.11 23.37 -11.49
N ILE A 111 -10.39 22.48 -10.54
CA ILE A 111 -9.38 21.99 -9.56
C ILE A 111 -8.29 21.15 -10.24
N TYR A 112 -8.64 20.47 -11.33
CA TYR A 112 -7.75 19.58 -12.07
C TYR A 112 -7.86 19.83 -13.57
N SER A 113 -6.71 19.89 -14.22
CA SER A 113 -6.63 19.96 -15.68
C SER A 113 -7.13 18.66 -16.34
N ARG A 114 -7.56 18.76 -17.60
CA ARG A 114 -7.93 17.59 -18.43
C ARG A 114 -6.87 16.50 -18.44
N ARG A 115 -5.60 16.87 -18.43
CA ARG A 115 -4.45 15.94 -18.39
C ARG A 115 -4.39 15.18 -17.05
N GLU A 116 -4.62 15.86 -15.93
CA GLU A 116 -4.62 15.24 -14.60
C GLU A 116 -5.83 14.32 -14.39
N ASN A 117 -6.97 14.65 -14.98
CA ASN A 117 -8.14 13.77 -15.02
C ASN A 117 -7.86 12.53 -15.87
N PHE A 118 -7.29 12.69 -17.07
CA PHE A 118 -6.87 11.57 -17.91
C PHE A 118 -5.96 10.59 -17.16
N PHE A 119 -4.90 11.07 -16.50
CA PHE A 119 -3.99 10.19 -15.75
C PHE A 119 -4.65 9.50 -14.54
N TYR A 120 -5.65 10.14 -13.93
CA TYR A 120 -6.39 9.52 -12.84
C TYR A 120 -7.30 8.40 -13.32
N TYR A 121 -8.04 8.59 -14.42
CA TYR A 121 -8.85 7.52 -15.00
C TYR A 121 -7.99 6.41 -15.60
N LEU A 122 -6.84 6.75 -16.20
CA LEU A 122 -5.84 5.77 -16.62
C LEU A 122 -5.37 4.92 -15.42
N ARG A 123 -5.13 5.56 -14.27
CA ARG A 123 -4.77 4.86 -13.03
C ARG A 123 -5.88 3.92 -12.56
N ILE A 124 -7.13 4.35 -12.59
CA ILE A 124 -8.26 3.52 -12.18
C ILE A 124 -8.47 2.36 -13.15
N GLY A 125 -8.39 2.58 -14.45
CA GLY A 125 -8.68 1.57 -15.46
C GLY A 125 -7.57 0.53 -15.65
N ILE A 126 -6.30 0.90 -15.43
CA ILE A 126 -5.14 0.03 -15.73
C ILE A 126 -4.34 -0.28 -14.47
N PHE A 127 -3.89 0.75 -13.76
CA PHE A 127 -2.97 0.54 -12.65
C PHE A 127 -3.65 -0.11 -11.45
N VAL A 128 -4.91 0.22 -11.14
CA VAL A 128 -5.64 -0.40 -10.02
C VAL A 128 -5.80 -1.91 -10.22
N PRO A 129 -6.33 -2.42 -11.35
CA PRO A 129 -6.35 -3.86 -11.63
C PRO A 129 -4.97 -4.51 -11.44
N LEU A 130 -3.93 -3.92 -12.02
CA LEU A 130 -2.57 -4.43 -11.93
C LEU A 130 -2.05 -4.50 -10.48
N PHE A 131 -2.30 -3.46 -9.68
CA PHE A 131 -1.90 -3.42 -8.26
C PHE A 131 -2.74 -4.33 -7.37
N CYS A 132 -3.97 -4.65 -7.76
CA CYS A 132 -4.82 -5.56 -6.98
C CYS A 132 -4.38 -7.03 -7.11
N VAL A 133 -3.63 -7.40 -8.16
CA VAL A 133 -3.08 -8.76 -8.32
C VAL A 133 -2.19 -9.16 -7.13
N PRO A 134 -1.11 -8.43 -6.79
CA PRO A 134 -0.28 -8.80 -5.63
C PRO A 134 -1.03 -8.68 -4.31
N VAL A 135 -1.94 -7.70 -4.15
CA VAL A 135 -2.77 -7.57 -2.93
C VAL A 135 -3.64 -8.81 -2.73
N THR A 136 -4.29 -9.29 -3.78
CA THR A 136 -5.12 -10.50 -3.74
C THR A 136 -4.27 -11.72 -3.41
N GLY A 137 -3.07 -11.81 -4.02
CA GLY A 137 -2.09 -12.86 -3.70
C GLY A 137 -1.70 -12.87 -2.22
N VAL A 138 -1.42 -11.71 -1.63
CA VAL A 138 -1.10 -11.59 -0.19
C VAL A 138 -2.29 -12.02 0.69
N ILE A 139 -3.52 -11.63 0.34
CA ILE A 139 -4.72 -12.04 1.08
C ILE A 139 -4.91 -13.56 1.03
N LEU A 140 -4.66 -14.19 -0.13
CA LEU A 140 -4.75 -15.64 -0.31
C LEU A 140 -3.60 -16.40 0.39
N LEU A 141 -2.40 -15.81 0.44
CA LEU A 141 -1.24 -16.46 1.05
C LEU A 141 -1.47 -16.81 2.51
N GLY A 142 -2.19 -15.97 3.28
CA GLY A 142 -2.51 -16.27 4.68
C GLY A 142 -3.28 -17.58 4.84
N PRO A 143 -4.51 -17.72 4.31
CA PRO A 143 -5.31 -18.93 4.43
C PRO A 143 -4.68 -20.18 3.79
N LEU A 144 -4.01 -20.04 2.64
CA LEU A 144 -3.41 -21.18 1.93
C LEU A 144 -2.25 -21.83 2.68
N GLN A 145 -1.70 -21.17 3.69
CA GLN A 145 -0.71 -21.76 4.58
C GLN A 145 -1.29 -22.74 5.60
N PHE A 146 -2.59 -22.65 5.87
CA PHE A 146 -3.29 -23.48 6.86
C PHE A 146 -4.25 -24.48 6.22
N ILE A 147 -4.66 -24.23 4.97
CA ILE A 147 -5.63 -25.04 4.26
C ILE A 147 -5.06 -25.43 2.90
N THR A 148 -4.91 -26.73 2.67
CA THR A 148 -4.60 -27.28 1.35
C THR A 148 -5.85 -27.29 0.50
N LEU A 149 -5.81 -26.58 -0.62
CA LEU A 149 -6.88 -26.52 -1.60
C LEU A 149 -6.38 -27.03 -2.94
N GLU A 150 -7.27 -27.64 -3.72
CA GLU A 150 -6.95 -28.04 -5.08
C GLU A 150 -6.60 -26.82 -5.96
N PRO A 151 -5.69 -26.95 -6.95
CA PRO A 151 -5.27 -25.83 -7.79
C PRO A 151 -6.42 -25.09 -8.47
N HIS A 152 -7.47 -25.80 -8.86
CA HIS A 152 -8.66 -25.21 -9.47
C HIS A 152 -9.47 -24.37 -8.48
N ALA A 153 -9.61 -24.84 -7.24
CA ALA A 153 -10.27 -24.10 -6.16
C ALA A 153 -9.49 -22.83 -5.80
N VAL A 154 -8.16 -22.91 -5.71
CA VAL A 154 -7.30 -21.74 -5.46
C VAL A 154 -7.47 -20.66 -6.55
N ARG A 155 -7.47 -21.08 -7.83
CA ARG A 155 -7.69 -20.16 -8.95
C ARG A 155 -9.07 -19.52 -8.91
N ALA A 156 -10.12 -20.31 -8.64
CA ALA A 156 -11.49 -19.81 -8.58
C ALA A 156 -11.68 -18.80 -7.44
N ILE A 157 -11.24 -19.16 -6.22
CA ILE A 157 -11.29 -18.26 -5.07
C ILE A 157 -10.49 -17.01 -5.36
N GLY A 158 -9.27 -17.14 -5.90
CA GLY A 158 -8.43 -15.99 -6.20
C GLY A 158 -9.01 -15.04 -7.24
N LEU A 159 -9.69 -15.55 -8.26
CA LEU A 159 -10.42 -14.72 -9.23
C LEU A 159 -11.59 -13.97 -8.60
N ILE A 160 -12.38 -14.64 -7.76
CA ILE A 160 -13.51 -14.01 -7.04
C ILE A 160 -12.98 -12.90 -6.12
N LEU A 161 -11.94 -13.21 -5.36
CA LEU A 161 -11.34 -12.29 -4.40
C LEU A 161 -10.71 -11.08 -5.12
N TYR A 162 -10.03 -11.33 -6.24
CA TYR A 162 -9.51 -10.28 -7.12
C TYR A 162 -10.61 -9.35 -7.63
N ALA A 163 -11.71 -9.91 -8.14
CA ALA A 163 -12.84 -9.11 -8.62
C ALA A 163 -13.44 -8.23 -7.52
N ILE A 164 -13.60 -8.76 -6.31
CA ILE A 164 -14.09 -8.01 -5.14
C ILE A 164 -13.12 -6.88 -4.78
N VAL A 165 -11.82 -7.17 -4.67
CA VAL A 165 -10.79 -6.18 -4.30
C VAL A 165 -10.71 -5.07 -5.33
N VAL A 166 -10.65 -5.42 -6.62
CA VAL A 166 -10.62 -4.43 -7.72
C VAL A 166 -11.85 -3.53 -7.66
N LEU A 167 -13.04 -4.11 -7.55
CA LEU A 167 -14.28 -3.34 -7.51
C LEU A 167 -14.31 -2.40 -6.29
N ALA A 168 -13.95 -2.90 -5.10
CA ALA A 168 -13.91 -2.10 -3.89
C ALA A 168 -12.92 -0.93 -3.99
N VAL A 169 -11.72 -1.16 -4.54
CA VAL A 169 -10.70 -0.11 -4.73
C VAL A 169 -11.15 0.91 -5.77
N ILE A 170 -11.73 0.48 -6.89
CA ILE A 170 -12.28 1.38 -7.91
C ILE A 170 -13.36 2.26 -7.29
N ILE A 171 -14.36 1.68 -6.62
CA ILE A 171 -15.45 2.43 -5.96
C ILE A 171 -14.88 3.42 -4.94
N GLY A 172 -13.94 2.99 -4.10
CA GLY A 172 -13.28 3.84 -3.11
C GLY A 172 -12.54 5.01 -3.76
N MET A 173 -11.78 4.75 -4.84
CA MET A 173 -11.05 5.78 -5.58
C MET A 173 -12.00 6.77 -6.24
N LEU A 174 -13.09 6.29 -6.85
CA LEU A 174 -14.12 7.10 -7.47
C LEU A 174 -14.81 8.03 -6.45
N TYR A 175 -15.13 7.50 -5.28
CA TYR A 175 -15.69 8.28 -4.17
C TYR A 175 -14.69 9.33 -3.64
N GLU A 176 -13.41 8.95 -3.49
CA GLU A 176 -12.34 9.88 -3.13
C GLU A 176 -12.17 10.97 -4.20
N GLY A 177 -12.19 10.62 -5.49
CA GLY A 177 -12.07 11.57 -6.60
C GLY A 177 -13.16 12.64 -6.59
N LYS A 178 -14.40 12.24 -6.30
CA LYS A 178 -15.54 13.16 -6.19
C LYS A 178 -15.33 14.22 -5.10
N LYS A 179 -14.80 13.84 -3.93
CA LYS A 179 -14.48 14.79 -2.83
C LYS A 179 -13.47 15.87 -3.25
N TYR A 180 -12.59 15.52 -4.17
CA TYR A 180 -11.56 16.41 -4.69
C TYR A 180 -11.96 17.12 -5.99
N GLY A 181 -13.19 16.95 -6.48
CA GLY A 181 -13.69 17.69 -7.66
C GLY A 181 -13.32 17.06 -8.99
N ARG A 182 -13.04 15.75 -9.01
CA ARG A 182 -12.93 15.01 -10.26
C ARG A 182 -14.34 14.67 -10.75
N PHE A 183 -14.70 15.24 -11.89
CA PHE A 183 -16.00 15.01 -12.54
C PHE A 183 -15.92 13.81 -13.47
N PHE A 184 -16.98 13.01 -13.44
CA PHE A 184 -17.23 11.88 -14.33
C PHE A 184 -17.73 12.36 -15.70
#